data_AF-A0A9E3U328-F1
#
_entry.id   AF-A0A9E3U328-F1
#
_cell.length_a   1.000
_cell.length_b   1.000
_cell.length_c   1.000
_cell.angle_alpha   90.00
_cell.angle_beta   90.00
_cell.angle_gamma   90.00
#
_symmetry.space_group_name_H-M   'P 1'
#
loop_
_entity.id
_entity.type
_entity.pdbx_description
1 polymer ?
#
loop_
_entity_poly.entity_id
_entity_poly.type
_entity_poly.pdbx_seq_one_letter_code
_entity_poly.pdbx_strand_id
1 'polypeptide(L)'
;MKKIKPKPKDRPKDIIRIREWPTDYAKKAYKKKHYIEAIQVLHGFIENKLQELLMLMGALDYKLEFSEIWNIANQISLINSVKVLYVIGQIKKSEYQEILKFNSMRNQIIHRLFHETYENGVKGVSKKEFDVAFKSGLKLCDLLQDKTEERE
;
A
#
# COMPACT_ATOMS: atom_id res chain seq x y z
N MET A 1 -30.99 -1.13 -29.67
CA MET A 1 -29.65 -1.76 -29.65
C MET A 1 -29.54 -2.68 -28.44
N LYS A 2 -29.38 -4.00 -28.65
CA LYS A 2 -29.14 -4.97 -27.56
C LYS A 2 -27.72 -4.79 -27.04
N LYS A 3 -27.56 -4.48 -25.74
CA LYS A 3 -26.25 -4.47 -25.07
C LYS A 3 -25.69 -5.88 -25.09
N ILE A 4 -24.70 -6.13 -25.95
CA ILE A 4 -23.92 -7.37 -25.90
C ILE A 4 -23.06 -7.27 -24.65
N LYS A 5 -23.45 -7.98 -23.58
CA LYS A 5 -22.53 -8.25 -22.47
C LYS A 5 -21.42 -9.16 -23.03
N PRO A 6 -20.14 -8.79 -22.94
CA PRO A 6 -19.07 -9.65 -23.44
C PRO A 6 -19.11 -11.00 -22.71
N LYS A 7 -19.12 -12.10 -23.47
CA LYS A 7 -19.10 -13.46 -22.93
C LYS A 7 -17.77 -13.67 -22.17
N PRO A 8 -17.78 -14.33 -21.00
CA PRO A 8 -16.57 -14.54 -20.20
C PRO A 8 -15.74 -15.71 -20.76
N LYS A 9 -15.27 -15.62 -22.02
CA LYS A 9 -14.54 -16.72 -22.67
C LYS A 9 -13.04 -16.49 -22.96
N ASP A 10 -12.53 -15.28 -22.76
CA ASP A 10 -11.10 -14.98 -23.01
C ASP A 10 -10.38 -14.45 -21.77
N ARG A 11 -10.61 -15.03 -20.59
CA ARG A 11 -9.75 -14.74 -19.43
C ARG A 11 -8.54 -15.67 -19.51
N PRO A 12 -7.31 -15.15 -19.62
CA PRO A 12 -6.13 -16.01 -19.63
C PRO A 12 -6.12 -16.88 -18.38
N LYS A 13 -5.99 -18.20 -18.57
CA LYS A 13 -6.09 -19.20 -17.49
C LYS A 13 -4.94 -19.10 -16.48
N ASP A 14 -3.89 -18.37 -16.83
CA ASP A 14 -2.65 -18.24 -16.07
C ASP A 14 -2.51 -16.89 -15.34
N ILE A 15 -3.63 -16.25 -14.97
CA ILE A 15 -3.59 -14.99 -14.18
C ILE A 15 -3.87 -15.28 -12.72
N ILE A 16 -2.87 -15.04 -11.88
CA ILE A 16 -3.02 -14.98 -10.43
C ILE A 16 -3.73 -13.66 -10.06
N ARG A 17 -4.85 -13.75 -9.35
CA ARG A 17 -5.59 -12.57 -8.84
C ARG A 17 -5.94 -12.75 -7.37
N ILE A 18 -5.62 -11.74 -6.56
CA ILE A 18 -6.21 -11.59 -5.23
C ILE A 18 -7.58 -10.95 -5.43
N ARG A 19 -8.62 -11.60 -4.90
CA ARG A 19 -10.02 -11.14 -5.00
C ARG A 19 -10.54 -10.47 -3.73
N GLU A 20 -9.80 -10.61 -2.64
CA GLU A 20 -10.13 -10.05 -1.33
C GLU A 20 -9.65 -8.59 -1.28
N TRP A 21 -10.31 -7.78 -0.45
CA TRP A 21 -9.83 -6.44 -0.15
C TRP A 21 -8.43 -6.53 0.49
N PRO A 22 -7.46 -5.66 0.16
CA PRO A 22 -6.07 -5.82 0.59
C PRO A 22 -5.89 -5.95 2.11
N THR A 23 -6.65 -5.20 2.91
CA THR A 23 -6.60 -5.33 4.38
C THR A 23 -7.15 -6.66 4.89
N ASP A 24 -8.15 -7.23 4.22
CA ASP A 24 -8.73 -8.53 4.59
C ASP A 24 -7.77 -9.66 4.25
N TYR A 25 -7.16 -9.58 3.07
CA TYR A 25 -6.09 -10.48 2.67
C TYR A 25 -4.91 -10.41 3.66
N ALA A 26 -4.47 -9.21 4.03
CA ALA A 26 -3.41 -9.02 5.01
C ALA A 26 -3.77 -9.61 6.38
N LYS A 27 -5.00 -9.41 6.87
CA LYS A 27 -5.49 -10.02 8.12
C LYS A 27 -5.50 -11.54 8.04
N LYS A 28 -5.89 -12.12 6.89
CA LYS A 28 -5.90 -13.56 6.65
C LYS A 28 -4.48 -14.13 6.64
N ALA A 29 -3.55 -13.48 5.93
CA ALA A 29 -2.14 -13.85 5.92
C ALA A 29 -1.55 -13.81 7.34
N TYR A 30 -1.83 -12.75 8.11
CA TYR A 30 -1.42 -12.62 9.50
C TYR A 30 -1.94 -13.77 10.38
N LYS A 31 -3.23 -14.12 10.27
CA LYS A 31 -3.83 -15.26 11.01
C LYS A 31 -3.18 -16.59 10.65
N LYS A 32 -2.74 -16.75 9.40
CA LYS A 32 -2.00 -17.92 8.90
C LYS A 32 -0.50 -17.89 9.25
N LYS A 33 -0.03 -16.91 10.03
CA LYS A 33 1.38 -16.69 10.37
C LYS A 33 2.28 -16.36 9.17
N HIS A 34 1.70 -15.92 8.05
CA HIS A 34 2.44 -15.42 6.89
C HIS A 34 2.78 -13.94 7.11
N TYR A 35 3.68 -13.66 8.05
CA TYR A 35 3.94 -12.29 8.53
C TYR A 35 4.51 -11.36 7.46
N ILE A 36 5.44 -11.85 6.64
CA ILE A 36 6.04 -11.05 5.54
C ILE A 36 4.97 -10.67 4.52
N GLU A 37 4.17 -11.63 4.10
CA GLU A 37 3.06 -11.42 3.18
C GLU A 37 2.05 -10.40 3.75
N ALA A 38 1.68 -10.58 5.02
CA ALA A 38 0.72 -9.71 5.69
C ALA A 38 1.18 -8.24 5.71
N ILE A 39 2.43 -7.96 6.07
CA ILE A 39 2.93 -6.59 6.14
C ILE A 39 3.24 -5.99 4.76
N GLN A 40 3.66 -6.82 3.80
CA GLN A 40 3.97 -6.38 2.44
C GLN A 40 2.69 -5.98 1.68
N VAL A 41 1.58 -6.68 1.91
CA VAL A 41 0.28 -6.32 1.33
C VAL A 41 -0.18 -4.95 1.82
N LEU A 42 -0.04 -4.66 3.11
CA LEU A 42 -0.37 -3.33 3.66
C LEU A 42 0.51 -2.24 3.07
N HIS A 43 1.82 -2.49 2.96
CA HIS A 43 2.74 -1.53 2.37
C HIS A 43 2.38 -1.22 0.90
N GLY A 44 2.13 -2.26 0.09
CA GLY A 44 1.75 -2.08 -1.31
C GLY A 44 0.43 -1.31 -1.46
N PHE A 45 -0.55 -1.59 -0.61
CA PHE A 45 -1.81 -0.85 -0.62
C PHE A 45 -1.63 0.63 -0.24
N ILE A 46 -0.87 0.92 0.81
CA ILE A 46 -0.55 2.29 1.24
C ILE A 46 0.17 3.05 0.11
N GLU A 47 1.17 2.43 -0.53
CA GLU A 47 1.89 3.05 -1.65
C GLU A 47 0.95 3.37 -2.81
N ASN A 48 0.12 2.41 -3.23
CA ASN A 48 -0.85 2.61 -4.29
C ASN A 48 -1.81 3.76 -3.97
N LYS A 49 -2.31 3.85 -2.74
CA LYS A 49 -3.23 4.94 -2.35
C LYS A 49 -2.56 6.31 -2.35
N LEU A 50 -1.29 6.39 -1.95
CA LEU A 50 -0.54 7.65 -2.07
C LEU A 50 -0.32 8.04 -3.54
N GLN A 51 -0.02 7.08 -4.41
CA GLN A 51 0.11 7.33 -5.85
C GLN A 51 -1.23 7.73 -6.47
N GLU A 52 -2.33 7.12 -6.05
CA GLU A 52 -3.69 7.45 -6.46
C GLU A 52 -4.09 8.87 -6.08
N LEU A 53 -3.79 9.30 -4.86
CA LEU A 53 -3.98 10.69 -4.45
C LEU A 53 -3.18 11.66 -5.35
N LEU A 54 -1.94 11.34 -5.72
CA LEU A 54 -1.17 12.16 -6.66
C LEU A 54 -1.80 12.19 -8.05
N MET A 55 -2.35 11.07 -8.53
CA MET A 55 -3.07 11.02 -9.81
C MET A 55 -4.33 11.88 -9.79
N LEU A 56 -5.13 11.78 -8.73
CA LEU A 56 -6.34 12.59 -8.55
C LEU A 56 -6.00 14.08 -8.48
N MET A 57 -4.93 14.46 -7.77
CA MET A 57 -4.43 15.85 -7.77
C MET A 57 -4.08 16.31 -9.19
N GLY A 58 -3.28 15.54 -9.92
CA GLY A 58 -2.88 15.90 -11.27
C GLY A 58 -4.08 16.05 -12.23
N ALA A 59 -5.06 15.16 -12.12
CA ALA A 59 -6.22 15.14 -13.00
C ALA A 59 -7.25 16.23 -12.64
N LEU A 60 -7.58 16.40 -11.36
CA LEU A 60 -8.64 17.30 -10.90
C LEU A 60 -8.14 18.75 -10.74
N ASP A 61 -6.98 18.93 -10.10
CA ASP A 61 -6.49 20.26 -9.73
C ASP A 61 -5.63 20.88 -10.84
N TYR A 62 -4.90 20.06 -11.59
CA TYR A 62 -3.99 20.50 -12.67
C TYR A 62 -4.47 20.17 -14.09
N LYS A 63 -5.57 19.41 -14.24
CA LYS A 63 -6.17 19.04 -15.55
C LYS A 63 -5.18 18.40 -16.51
N LEU A 64 -4.25 17.62 -15.98
CA LEU A 64 -3.29 16.86 -16.78
C LEU A 64 -3.97 15.63 -17.40
N GLU A 65 -3.44 15.13 -18.51
CA GLU A 65 -3.95 13.92 -19.16
C GLU A 65 -3.66 12.69 -18.30
N PHE A 66 -4.71 11.91 -18.00
CA PHE A 66 -4.60 10.77 -17.08
C PHE A 66 -3.52 9.76 -17.50
N SER A 67 -3.36 9.51 -18.81
CA SER A 67 -2.33 8.60 -19.34
C SER A 67 -0.90 9.06 -19.05
N GLU A 68 -0.67 10.36 -18.96
CA GLU A 68 0.65 10.93 -18.64
C GLU A 68 0.93 10.79 -17.15
N ILE A 69 -0.05 11.15 -16.32
CA ILE A 69 0.08 11.13 -14.86
C ILE A 69 0.22 9.70 -14.33
N TRP A 70 -0.54 8.77 -14.90
CA TRP A 70 -0.53 7.36 -14.49
C TRP A 70 0.88 6.76 -14.51
N ASN A 71 1.61 6.99 -15.60
CA ASN A 71 2.97 6.45 -15.77
C ASN A 71 3.94 7.08 -14.77
N ILE A 72 3.80 8.38 -14.51
CA ILE A 72 4.68 9.10 -13.59
C ILE A 72 4.38 8.69 -12.16
N ALA A 73 3.11 8.76 -11.73
CA ALA A 73 2.70 8.52 -10.35
C ALA A 73 3.08 7.11 -9.88
N ASN A 74 2.88 6.08 -10.70
CA ASN A 74 3.23 4.69 -10.37
C ASN A 74 4.75 4.46 -10.22
N GLN A 75 5.60 5.37 -10.68
CA GLN A 75 7.06 5.30 -10.51
C GLN A 75 7.54 6.03 -9.25
N ILE A 76 6.68 6.80 -8.59
CA ILE A 76 7.02 7.52 -7.38
C ILE A 76 6.91 6.56 -6.19
N SER A 77 8.05 6.26 -5.57
CA SER A 77 8.10 5.42 -4.37
C SER A 77 7.27 5.99 -3.22
N LEU A 78 6.82 5.14 -2.29
CA LEU A 78 6.08 5.56 -1.09
C LEU A 78 6.68 6.79 -0.39
N ILE A 79 8.01 6.81 -0.19
CA ILE A 79 8.70 7.89 0.51
C ILE A 79 8.62 9.20 -0.29
N ASN A 80 8.72 9.15 -1.60
CA ASN A 80 8.62 10.34 -2.42
C ASN A 80 7.17 10.79 -2.52
N SER A 81 6.22 9.85 -2.65
CA SER A 81 4.79 10.16 -2.71
C SER A 81 4.31 10.86 -1.44
N VAL A 82 4.68 10.33 -0.26
CA VAL A 82 4.29 10.92 1.03
C VAL A 82 4.94 12.30 1.23
N LYS A 83 6.17 12.52 0.78
CA LYS A 83 6.82 13.85 0.84
C LYS A 83 6.10 14.86 -0.03
N VAL A 84 5.80 14.49 -1.28
CA VAL A 84 5.08 15.38 -2.21
C VAL A 84 3.73 15.75 -1.60
N LEU A 85 2.91 14.76 -1.22
CA LEU A 85 1.58 14.98 -0.63
C LEU A 85 1.62 15.85 0.63
N TYR A 86 2.66 15.75 1.44
CA TYR A 86 2.83 16.62 2.61
C TYR A 86 3.15 18.07 2.21
N VAL A 87 4.07 18.26 1.26
CA VAL A 87 4.45 19.59 0.76
C VAL A 87 3.27 20.32 0.13
N ILE A 88 2.41 19.60 -0.60
CA ILE A 88 1.20 20.17 -1.23
C ILE A 88 -0.02 20.20 -0.30
N GLY A 89 0.15 19.88 0.98
CA GLY A 89 -0.89 20.03 2.01
C GLY A 89 -2.01 18.98 1.97
N GLN A 90 -1.86 17.88 1.24
CA GLN A 90 -2.89 16.83 1.13
C GLN A 90 -2.90 15.87 2.32
N ILE A 91 -1.76 15.73 2.98
CA ILE A 91 -1.65 14.98 4.23
C ILE A 91 -1.09 15.88 5.33
N LYS A 92 -1.58 15.65 6.54
CA LYS A 92 -1.16 16.38 7.74
C LYS A 92 0.20 15.86 8.22
N LYS A 93 0.89 16.67 9.03
CA LYS A 93 2.18 16.29 9.63
C LYS A 93 2.09 14.98 10.43
N SER A 94 1.00 14.75 11.15
CA SER A 94 0.78 13.51 11.91
C SER A 94 0.73 12.29 10.98
N GLU A 95 -0.03 12.39 9.88
CA GLU A 95 -0.20 11.33 8.88
C GLU A 95 1.14 11.03 8.19
N TYR A 96 1.87 12.08 7.79
CA TYR A 96 3.22 11.97 7.25
C TYR A 96 4.15 11.20 8.19
N GLN A 97 4.17 11.57 9.47
CA GLN A 97 5.00 10.91 10.49
C GLN A 97 4.59 9.45 10.71
N GLU A 98 3.29 9.15 10.72
CA GLU A 98 2.78 7.79 10.89
C GLU A 98 3.15 6.87 9.71
N ILE A 99 3.04 7.37 8.47
CA ILE A 99 3.44 6.62 7.27
C ILE A 99 4.95 6.33 7.29
N LEU A 100 5.77 7.33 7.63
CA LEU A 100 7.23 7.13 7.75
C LEU A 100 7.58 6.13 8.85
N LYS A 101 6.90 6.22 10.00
CA LYS A 101 7.09 5.29 11.11
C LYS A 101 6.72 3.87 10.69
N PHE A 102 5.59 3.69 10.01
CA PHE A 102 5.19 2.39 9.46
C PHE A 102 6.25 1.84 8.49
N ASN A 103 6.71 2.64 7.53
CA ASN A 103 7.71 2.19 6.57
C ASN A 103 9.05 1.82 7.24
N SER A 104 9.47 2.58 8.25
CA SER A 104 10.67 2.26 9.05
C SER A 104 10.52 0.93 9.81
N MET A 105 9.39 0.74 10.51
CA MET A 105 9.12 -0.52 11.21
C MET A 105 9.06 -1.70 10.25
N ARG A 106 8.39 -1.55 9.10
CA ARG A 106 8.33 -2.58 8.05
C ARG A 106 9.73 -2.95 7.57
N ASN A 107 10.58 -1.97 7.26
CA ASN A 107 11.94 -2.22 6.79
C ASN A 107 12.76 -2.96 7.85
N GLN A 108 12.68 -2.55 9.12
CA GLN A 108 13.34 -3.27 10.22
C GLN A 108 12.85 -4.71 10.33
N ILE A 109 11.53 -4.94 10.21
CA ILE A 109 10.94 -6.27 10.24
C ILE A 109 11.48 -7.14 9.12
N ILE A 110 11.45 -6.64 7.88
CA ILE A 110 11.94 -7.37 6.71
C ILE A 110 13.44 -7.66 6.85
N HIS A 111 14.25 -6.66 7.20
CA HIS A 111 15.69 -6.86 7.35
C HIS A 111 16.03 -7.90 8.43
N ARG A 112 15.38 -7.85 9.60
CA ARG A 112 15.62 -8.84 10.66
C ARG A 112 15.17 -10.25 10.26
N LEU A 113 14.04 -10.37 9.57
CA LEU A 113 13.55 -11.67 9.12
C LEU A 113 14.43 -12.32 8.03
N PHE A 114 15.13 -11.54 7.20
CA PHE A 114 15.92 -12.05 6.07
C PHE A 114 17.45 -12.01 6.26
N HIS A 115 18.01 -11.09 7.05
CA HIS A 115 19.46 -10.93 7.20
C HIS A 115 20.03 -11.47 8.52
N GLU A 116 19.30 -11.37 9.64
CA GLU A 116 19.79 -11.90 10.93
C GLU A 116 19.82 -13.44 10.96
N THR A 117 19.26 -14.11 9.95
CA THR A 117 19.39 -15.56 9.74
C THR A 117 20.76 -16.00 9.22
N TYR A 118 21.57 -15.10 8.63
CA TYR A 118 22.81 -15.50 7.94
C TYR A 118 24.08 -15.33 8.77
N GLU A 119 24.14 -14.43 9.76
CA GLU A 119 25.42 -14.06 10.38
C GLU A 119 25.59 -14.32 11.88
N ASN A 120 24.56 -14.42 12.74
CA ASN A 120 24.78 -14.47 14.20
C ASN A 120 23.73 -15.21 15.07
N GLY A 121 23.05 -16.22 14.55
CA GLY A 121 22.02 -16.95 15.31
C GLY A 121 20.73 -16.14 15.49
N VAL A 122 19.58 -16.83 15.46
CA VAL A 122 18.25 -16.22 15.24
C VAL A 122 17.96 -15.07 16.20
N LYS A 123 18.01 -13.83 15.68
CA LYS A 123 17.25 -12.71 16.21
C LYS A 123 16.09 -12.47 15.24
N GLY A 124 14.89 -12.77 15.70
CA GLY A 124 13.65 -12.53 14.97
C GLY A 124 13.04 -11.20 15.39
N VAL A 125 11.86 -10.91 14.83
CA VAL A 125 11.02 -9.81 15.30
C VAL A 125 10.11 -10.32 16.41
N SER A 126 9.99 -9.59 17.51
CA SER A 126 9.01 -9.96 18.55
C SER A 126 7.59 -9.82 18.00
N LYS A 127 6.69 -10.75 18.34
CA LYS A 127 5.29 -10.67 17.90
C LYS A 127 4.66 -9.33 18.28
N LYS A 128 4.96 -8.80 19.46
CA LYS A 128 4.47 -7.48 19.92
C LYS A 128 4.88 -6.34 18.98
N GLU A 129 6.14 -6.32 18.54
CA GLU A 129 6.65 -5.31 17.60
C GLU A 129 5.97 -5.43 16.24
N PHE A 130 5.83 -6.66 15.73
CA PHE A 130 5.09 -6.90 14.49
C PHE A 130 3.64 -6.44 14.61
N ASP A 131 2.95 -6.79 15.71
CA ASP A 131 1.55 -6.43 15.95
C ASP A 131 1.32 -4.93 15.97
N VAL A 132 2.28 -4.16 16.52
CA VAL A 132 2.24 -2.69 16.50
C VAL A 132 2.34 -2.18 15.06
N ALA A 133 3.31 -2.66 14.28
CA ALA A 133 3.47 -2.25 12.89
C ALA A 133 2.26 -2.63 12.03
N PHE A 134 1.73 -3.84 12.21
CA PHE A 134 0.58 -4.37 11.48
C PHE A 134 -0.69 -3.57 11.77
N LYS A 135 -0.99 -3.30 13.05
CA LYS A 135 -2.13 -2.46 13.44
C LYS A 135 -2.00 -1.04 12.92
N SER A 136 -0.78 -0.48 12.93
CA SER A 136 -0.51 0.83 12.35
C SER A 136 -0.79 0.84 10.84
N GLY A 137 -0.33 -0.18 10.12
CA GLY A 137 -0.57 -0.30 8.68
C GLY A 137 -2.05 -0.41 8.34
N LEU A 138 -2.84 -1.19 9.09
CA LEU A 138 -4.29 -1.28 8.88
C LEU A 138 -4.98 0.07 9.01
N LYS A 139 -4.67 0.83 10.06
CA LYS A 139 -5.25 2.17 10.26
C LYS A 139 -4.89 3.14 9.13
N LEU A 140 -3.66 3.06 8.63
CA LEU A 140 -3.22 3.87 7.50
C LEU A 140 -3.94 3.49 6.20
N CYS A 141 -4.25 2.21 6.01
CA CYS A 141 -5.04 1.76 4.86
C CYS A 141 -6.44 2.38 4.89
N ASP A 142 -7.11 2.31 6.04
CA ASP A 142 -8.45 2.89 6.21
C ASP A 142 -8.42 4.41 6.00
N LEU A 143 -7.49 5.12 6.66
CA LEU A 143 -7.31 6.57 6.51
C LEU A 143 -7.09 7.01 5.05
N LEU A 144 -6.23 6.30 4.32
CA LEU A 144 -5.91 6.66 2.94
C LEU A 144 -7.03 6.27 1.96
N GLN A 145 -7.78 5.22 2.26
CA GLN A 145 -8.98 4.89 1.50
C GLN A 145 -10.01 6.01 1.62
N ASP A 146 -10.34 6.44 2.84
CA ASP A 146 -11.31 7.52 3.09
C ASP A 146 -10.92 8.80 2.35
N LYS A 147 -9.64 9.20 2.41
CA LYS A 147 -9.12 10.38 1.70
C LYS A 147 -9.22 10.29 0.18
N THR A 148 -9.10 9.09 -0.37
CA THR A 148 -9.19 8.88 -1.81
C THR A 148 -10.65 9.00 -2.25
N GLU A 149 -11.56 8.36 -1.50
CA GLU A 149 -13.01 8.41 -1.76
C GLU A 149 -13.58 9.83 -1.61
N GLU A 150 -13.07 10.65 -0.68
CA GLU A 150 -13.45 12.06 -0.53
C GLU A 150 -13.16 12.92 -1.78
N ARG A 151 -12.33 12.44 -2.71
CA ARG A 151 -11.92 13.15 -3.92
C ARG A 151 -12.54 12.59 -5.20
N GLU A 152 -13.22 11.44 -5.15
CA GLU A 152 -13.98 10.87 -6.28
C GLU A 152 -15.37 11.53 -6.42
#